data_AF-X8DGK0-F1
#
_entry.id   AF-X8DGK0-F1
#
_cell.length_a   1.000
_cell.length_b   1.000
_cell.length_c   1.000
_cell.angle_alpha   90.00
_cell.angle_beta   90.00
_cell.angle_gamma   90.00
#
_symmetry.space_group_name_H-M   'P 1'
#
loop_
_entity.id
_entity.type
_entity.pdbx_description
1 polymer ?
#
loop_
_entity_poly.entity_id
_entity_poly.type
_entity_poly.pdbx_seq_one_letter_code
_entity_poly.pdbx_strand_id
1 'polypeptide(L)'
;MAPAALFRYFETQAALITALCVDANGALAQAMSDGQKAAPESDSAARLRAAFVAARRWALDHPGDFALLSGTPIPGYAAQPVETGPAAMRVIASFMDAYLSAVAAGEAVPRRTRFRPSAPGPLLVAMFGEDTAPPIDPAIIGIGIFAWASITGYLAGEVFGSLGDLVADSDALYHDHVDTVLCGMGFAGT
;
A
#
# COMPACT_ATOMS: atom_id res chain seq x y z
N MET A 1 -25.97 -15.47 -8.47
CA MET A 1 -25.97 -16.24 -7.21
C MET A 1 -27.05 -15.70 -6.29
N ALA A 2 -27.82 -16.55 -5.61
CA ALA A 2 -28.80 -16.08 -4.62
C ALA A 2 -28.07 -15.66 -3.32
N PRO A 3 -28.42 -14.52 -2.69
CA PRO A 3 -27.78 -14.03 -1.46
C PRO A 3 -27.73 -15.06 -0.32
N ALA A 4 -28.72 -15.96 -0.26
CA ALA A 4 -28.79 -17.04 0.73
C ALA A 4 -27.69 -18.10 0.61
N ALA A 5 -27.03 -18.23 -0.56
CA ALA A 5 -25.94 -19.20 -0.74
C ALA A 5 -24.64 -18.75 -0.04
N LEU A 6 -24.45 -17.45 0.18
CA LEU A 6 -23.24 -16.90 0.83
C LEU A 6 -23.20 -17.18 2.33
N PHE A 7 -24.35 -17.16 3.02
CA PHE A 7 -24.45 -17.49 4.44
C PHE A 7 -24.28 -18.98 4.76
N ARG A 8 -24.11 -19.84 3.75
CA ARG A 8 -23.64 -21.22 3.96
C ARG A 8 -22.14 -21.28 4.23
N TYR A 9 -21.39 -20.25 3.83
CA TYR A 9 -19.94 -20.17 3.97
C TYR A 9 -19.52 -19.20 5.08
N PHE A 10 -20.36 -18.21 5.40
CA PHE A 10 -20.09 -17.22 6.43
C PHE A 10 -21.23 -17.16 7.44
N GLU A 11 -20.91 -17.36 8.71
CA GLU A 11 -21.89 -17.37 9.80
C GLU A 11 -22.57 -16.00 9.99
N THR A 12 -21.88 -14.90 9.64
CA THR A 12 -22.39 -13.54 9.78
C THR A 12 -21.97 -12.66 8.60
N GLN A 13 -22.69 -11.54 8.41
CA GLN A 13 -22.28 -10.51 7.47
C GLN A 13 -20.90 -9.93 7.82
N ALA A 14 -20.59 -9.76 9.11
CA ALA A 14 -19.28 -9.30 9.55
C ALA A 14 -18.17 -10.27 9.11
N ALA A 15 -18.38 -11.58 9.24
CA ALA A 15 -17.42 -12.59 8.79
C ALA A 15 -17.19 -12.55 7.26
N LEU A 16 -18.26 -12.33 6.49
CA LEU A 16 -18.14 -12.12 5.03
C LEU A 16 -17.33 -10.87 4.71
N ILE A 17 -17.62 -9.74 5.38
CA ILE A 17 -16.89 -8.48 5.16
C ILE A 17 -15.41 -8.63 5.52
N THR A 18 -15.09 -9.27 6.65
CA THR A 18 -13.70 -9.57 7.04
C THR A 18 -13.00 -10.37 5.95
N ALA A 19 -13.63 -11.43 5.43
CA ALA A 19 -13.05 -12.25 4.38
C ALA A 19 -12.80 -11.46 3.08
N LEU A 20 -13.75 -10.60 2.69
CA LEU A 20 -13.58 -9.71 1.54
C LEU A 20 -12.45 -8.69 1.76
N CYS A 21 -12.30 -8.13 2.97
CA CYS A 21 -11.18 -7.24 3.29
C CYS A 21 -9.84 -7.97 3.17
N VAL A 22 -9.75 -9.21 3.64
CA VAL A 22 -8.54 -10.04 3.54
C VAL A 22 -8.19 -10.32 2.08
N ASP A 23 -9.19 -10.70 1.28
CA ASP A 23 -9.03 -10.99 -0.15
C ASP A 23 -8.59 -9.74 -0.93
N ALA A 24 -9.26 -8.61 -0.71
CA ALA A 24 -8.94 -7.34 -1.36
C ALA A 24 -7.51 -6.86 -1.03
N ASN A 25 -7.09 -6.94 0.24
CA ASN A 25 -5.70 -6.63 0.60
C ASN A 25 -4.70 -7.58 -0.06
N GLY A 26 -5.05 -8.87 -0.16
CA GLY A 26 -4.23 -9.87 -0.85
C GLY A 26 -4.08 -9.58 -2.33
N ALA A 27 -5.18 -9.25 -3.02
CA ALA A 27 -5.20 -8.91 -4.44
C ALA A 27 -4.38 -7.65 -4.73
N LEU A 28 -4.53 -6.60 -3.91
CA LEU A 28 -3.74 -5.38 -4.03
C LEU A 28 -2.25 -5.64 -3.83
N ALA A 29 -1.87 -6.36 -2.77
CA ALA A 29 -0.48 -6.71 -2.51
C ALA A 29 0.13 -7.54 -3.66
N GLN A 30 -0.65 -8.46 -4.24
CA GLN A 30 -0.24 -9.26 -5.38
C GLN A 30 -0.03 -8.39 -6.62
N ALA A 31 -0.96 -7.49 -6.95
CA ALA A 31 -0.84 -6.57 -8.08
C ALA A 31 0.42 -5.69 -7.97
N MET A 32 0.68 -5.12 -6.78
CA MET A 32 1.89 -4.35 -6.52
C MET A 32 3.16 -5.18 -6.68
N SER A 33 3.17 -6.40 -6.14
CA SER A 33 4.31 -7.32 -6.25
C SER A 33 4.61 -7.69 -7.70
N ASP A 34 3.57 -7.91 -8.51
CA ASP A 34 3.73 -8.26 -9.92
C ASP A 34 4.21 -7.05 -10.76
N GLY A 35 3.72 -5.84 -10.45
CA GLY A 35 4.28 -4.60 -10.99
C GLY A 35 5.78 -4.48 -10.70
N GLN A 36 6.20 -4.73 -9.45
CA GLN A 36 7.59 -4.68 -9.04
C GLN A 36 8.48 -5.70 -9.78
N LYS A 37 7.95 -6.90 -10.06
CA LYS A 37 8.67 -7.98 -10.79
C LYS A 37 8.79 -7.72 -12.28
N ALA A 38 7.88 -6.94 -12.86
CA ALA A 38 7.92 -6.60 -14.28
C ALA A 38 8.97 -5.53 -14.63
N ALA A 39 9.42 -4.76 -13.63
CA ALA A 39 10.47 -3.75 -13.78
C ALA A 39 11.88 -4.36 -13.68
N PRO A 40 12.92 -3.71 -14.26
CA PRO A 40 14.30 -4.19 -14.17
C PRO A 40 14.76 -4.37 -12.72
N GLU A 41 15.35 -5.53 -12.42
CA GLU A 41 15.78 -5.87 -11.05
C GLU A 41 16.82 -4.89 -10.50
N SER A 42 17.66 -4.33 -11.37
CA SER A 42 18.75 -3.40 -11.06
C SER A 42 18.31 -1.95 -10.86
N ASP A 43 17.02 -1.62 -10.99
CA ASP A 43 16.51 -0.25 -10.84
C ASP A 43 15.42 -0.22 -9.77
N SER A 44 15.83 0.03 -8.53
CA SER A 44 14.92 0.02 -7.38
C SER A 44 13.85 1.10 -7.48
N ALA A 45 14.18 2.25 -8.08
CA ALA A 45 13.23 3.34 -8.29
C ALA A 45 12.16 2.93 -9.30
N ALA A 46 12.54 2.34 -10.45
CA ALA A 46 11.59 1.82 -11.43
C ALA A 46 10.70 0.72 -10.84
N ARG A 47 11.25 -0.16 -10.00
CA ARG A 47 10.49 -1.20 -9.29
C ARG A 47 9.42 -0.61 -8.35
N LEU A 48 9.78 0.41 -7.57
CA LEU A 48 8.82 1.13 -6.72
C LEU A 48 7.75 1.86 -7.53
N ARG A 49 8.14 2.55 -8.63
CA ARG A 49 7.18 3.19 -9.54
C ARG A 49 6.18 2.18 -10.07
N ALA A 50 6.67 1.04 -10.54
CA ALA A 50 5.84 -0.01 -11.13
C ALA A 50 4.87 -0.61 -10.10
N ALA A 51 5.29 -0.77 -8.84
CA ALA A 51 4.41 -1.21 -7.75
C ALA A 51 3.27 -0.20 -7.51
N PHE A 52 3.57 1.10 -7.42
CA PHE A 52 2.54 2.13 -7.21
C PHE A 52 1.61 2.28 -8.42
N VAL A 53 2.15 2.25 -9.66
CA VAL A 53 1.33 2.21 -10.88
C VAL A 53 0.40 0.99 -10.91
N ALA A 54 0.88 -0.17 -10.48
CA ALA A 54 0.04 -1.36 -10.38
C ALA A 54 -1.06 -1.20 -9.30
N ALA A 55 -0.76 -0.56 -8.16
CA ALA A 55 -1.76 -0.22 -7.16
C ALA A 55 -2.89 0.66 -7.73
N ARG A 56 -2.53 1.69 -8.52
CA ARG A 56 -3.52 2.55 -9.19
C ARG A 56 -4.40 1.76 -10.16
N ARG A 57 -3.78 0.98 -11.04
CA ARG A 57 -4.52 0.14 -12.00
C ARG A 57 -5.50 -0.78 -11.29
N TRP A 58 -5.04 -1.48 -10.24
CA TRP A 58 -5.90 -2.32 -9.43
C TRP A 58 -7.06 -1.55 -8.80
N ALA A 59 -6.81 -0.37 -8.21
CA ALA A 59 -7.85 0.44 -7.57
C ALA A 59 -8.93 0.91 -8.57
N LEU A 60 -8.53 1.25 -9.80
CA LEU A 60 -9.45 1.67 -10.87
C LEU A 60 -10.23 0.51 -11.47
N ASP A 61 -9.61 -0.67 -11.61
CA ASP A 61 -10.25 -1.89 -12.12
C ASP A 61 -11.18 -2.54 -11.08
N HIS A 62 -10.90 -2.34 -9.78
CA HIS A 62 -11.61 -2.93 -8.64
C HIS A 62 -12.14 -1.87 -7.65
N PRO A 63 -12.95 -0.88 -8.07
CA PRO A 63 -13.34 0.24 -7.22
C PRO A 63 -14.17 -0.16 -6.00
N GLY A 64 -14.95 -1.25 -6.09
CA GLY A 64 -15.70 -1.81 -4.96
C GLY A 64 -14.81 -2.41 -3.87
N ASP A 65 -13.75 -3.12 -4.27
CA ASP A 65 -12.78 -3.70 -3.33
C ASP A 65 -11.92 -2.59 -2.73
N PHE A 66 -11.53 -1.59 -3.53
CA PHE A 66 -10.86 -0.40 -3.00
C PHE A 66 -11.74 0.38 -2.01
N ALA A 67 -13.05 0.52 -2.28
CA ALA A 67 -14.02 1.11 -1.35
C ALA A 67 -14.13 0.33 -0.03
N LEU A 68 -14.02 -1.00 -0.09
CA LEU A 68 -14.02 -1.84 1.11
C LEU A 68 -12.79 -1.57 2.00
N LEU A 69 -11.64 -1.25 1.40
CA LEU A 69 -10.39 -1.01 2.12
C LEU A 69 -10.23 0.43 2.59
N SER A 70 -10.59 1.40 1.75
CA SER A 70 -10.23 2.83 1.90
C SER A 70 -11.44 3.77 1.91
N GLY A 71 -12.65 3.25 1.73
CA GLY A 71 -13.88 4.02 1.68
C GLY A 71 -14.49 4.31 3.05
N THR A 72 -15.79 4.66 3.04
CA THR A 72 -16.53 4.95 4.28
C THR A 72 -16.66 3.69 5.14
N PRO A 73 -16.38 3.77 6.46
CA PRO A 73 -16.57 2.64 7.38
C PRO A 73 -17.99 2.06 7.29
N ILE A 74 -18.08 0.73 7.26
CA ILE A 74 -19.37 0.03 7.18
C ILE A 74 -20.07 0.07 8.55
N PRO A 75 -21.29 0.62 8.66
CA PRO A 75 -22.01 0.68 9.93
C PRO A 75 -22.16 -0.70 10.59
N GLY A 76 -21.77 -0.80 11.86
CA GLY A 76 -21.86 -2.03 12.63
C GLY A 76 -20.74 -3.06 12.36
N TYR A 77 -19.79 -2.76 11.48
CA TYR A 77 -18.61 -3.58 11.24
C TYR A 77 -17.34 -2.86 11.73
N ALA A 78 -16.47 -3.61 12.43
CA ALA A 78 -15.15 -3.15 12.83
C ALA A 78 -14.14 -4.26 12.56
N ALA A 79 -13.26 -4.02 11.58
CA ALA A 79 -12.19 -4.95 11.24
C ALA A 79 -11.29 -5.18 12.47
N GLN A 80 -11.10 -6.44 12.86
CA GLN A 80 -10.19 -6.76 13.96
C GLN A 80 -8.74 -6.81 13.44
N PRO A 81 -7.78 -6.13 14.09
CA PRO A 81 -6.39 -6.13 13.65
C PRO A 81 -5.77 -7.52 13.48
N VAL A 82 -6.21 -8.50 14.28
CA VAL A 82 -5.73 -9.88 14.19
C VAL A 82 -6.20 -10.60 12.92
N GLU A 83 -7.32 -10.19 12.34
CA GLU A 83 -7.92 -10.83 11.16
C GLU A 83 -7.42 -10.18 9.86
N THR A 84 -7.50 -8.85 9.76
CA THR A 84 -7.17 -8.12 8.52
C THR A 84 -5.74 -7.58 8.49
N GLY A 85 -5.12 -7.40 9.66
CA GLY A 85 -3.77 -6.83 9.79
C GLY A 85 -2.71 -7.60 9.01
N PRO A 86 -2.65 -8.95 9.06
CA PRO A 86 -1.68 -9.71 8.27
C PRO A 86 -1.81 -9.47 6.75
N ALA A 87 -3.02 -9.32 6.23
CA ALA A 87 -3.24 -9.04 4.81
C ALA A 87 -2.85 -7.61 4.46
N ALA A 88 -3.25 -6.62 5.27
CA ALA A 88 -2.85 -5.22 5.10
C ALA A 88 -1.32 -5.04 5.13
N MET A 89 -0.63 -5.80 5.99
CA MET A 89 0.83 -5.77 6.06
C MET A 89 1.51 -6.31 4.79
N ARG A 90 0.87 -7.22 4.03
CA ARG A 90 1.42 -7.67 2.74
C ARG A 90 1.49 -6.54 1.71
N VAL A 91 0.55 -5.59 1.76
CA VAL A 91 0.55 -4.39 0.89
C VAL A 91 1.75 -3.49 1.23
N ILE A 92 2.08 -3.34 2.51
CA ILE A 92 3.28 -2.60 2.91
C ILE A 92 4.54 -3.36 2.48
N ALA A 93 4.58 -4.67 2.71
CA ALA A 93 5.71 -5.51 2.33
C ALA A 93 5.98 -5.52 0.81
N SER A 94 4.93 -5.40 -0.02
CA SER A 94 5.04 -5.53 -1.48
C SER A 94 5.82 -4.43 -2.18
N PHE A 95 6.16 -3.33 -1.50
CA PHE A 95 7.06 -2.29 -2.04
C PHE A 95 8.28 -2.03 -1.16
N MET A 96 8.22 -2.38 0.13
CA MET A 96 9.31 -2.12 1.07
C MET A 96 10.59 -2.89 0.75
N ASP A 97 10.49 -4.07 0.11
CA ASP A 97 11.68 -4.83 -0.35
C ASP A 97 12.53 -4.03 -1.35
N ALA A 98 11.90 -3.42 -2.36
CA ALA A 98 12.60 -2.57 -3.32
C ALA A 98 13.19 -1.33 -2.64
N TYR A 99 12.46 -0.73 -1.70
CA TYR A 99 12.97 0.43 -0.97
C TYR A 99 14.18 0.10 -0.10
N LEU A 100 14.14 -1.00 0.66
CA LEU A 100 15.28 -1.45 1.46
C LEU A 100 16.49 -1.79 0.59
N SER A 101 16.28 -2.42 -0.57
CA SER A 101 17.32 -2.66 -1.56
C SER A 101 17.95 -1.36 -2.07
N ALA A 102 17.13 -0.34 -2.37
CA ALA A 102 17.58 0.99 -2.78
C ALA A 102 18.44 1.67 -1.70
N VAL A 103 18.03 1.55 -0.44
CA VAL A 103 18.78 2.11 0.70
C VAL A 103 20.13 1.41 0.85
N ALA A 104 20.17 0.08 0.73
CA ALA A 104 21.40 -0.70 0.79
C ALA A 104 22.37 -0.36 -0.36
N ALA A 105 21.85 -0.10 -1.56
CA ALA A 105 22.61 0.32 -2.73
C ALA A 105 23.02 1.81 -2.71
N GLY A 106 22.47 2.61 -1.78
CA GLY A 106 22.70 4.06 -1.71
C GLY A 106 21.93 4.88 -2.75
N GLU A 107 21.00 4.26 -3.48
CA GLU A 107 20.10 4.91 -4.44
C GLU A 107 19.06 5.79 -3.74
N ALA A 108 18.59 5.33 -2.57
CA ALA A 108 17.74 6.09 -1.67
C ALA A 108 18.49 6.41 -0.38
N VAL A 109 18.42 7.66 0.08
CA VAL A 109 19.13 8.10 1.29
C VAL A 109 18.14 8.61 2.33
N PRO A 110 17.67 7.74 3.27
CA PRO A 110 16.66 8.10 4.26
C PRO A 110 17.04 9.32 5.10
N ARG A 111 18.33 9.49 5.40
CA ARG A 111 18.86 10.63 6.17
C ARG A 111 18.74 11.98 5.47
N ARG A 112 18.48 12.01 4.16
CA ARG A 112 18.20 13.25 3.41
C ARG A 112 16.74 13.69 3.54
N THR A 113 15.87 12.83 4.04
CA THR A 113 14.46 13.14 4.25
C THR A 113 14.25 13.93 5.55
N ARG A 114 13.03 14.44 5.75
CA ARG A 114 12.64 15.17 6.98
C ARG A 114 11.99 14.28 8.04
N PHE A 115 11.92 12.97 7.81
CA PHE A 115 11.24 12.04 8.72
C PHE A 115 12.06 11.84 9.99
N ARG A 116 11.35 11.92 11.13
CA ARG A 116 11.94 11.60 12.43
C ARG A 116 11.99 10.08 12.61
N PRO A 117 13.00 9.56 13.32
CA PRO A 117 13.00 8.18 13.81
C PRO A 117 11.66 7.82 14.44
N SER A 118 11.03 6.74 13.99
CA SER A 118 9.74 6.25 14.50
C SER A 118 9.88 4.82 15.00
N ALA A 119 9.31 4.53 16.17
CA ALA A 119 9.28 3.16 16.70
C ALA A 119 8.24 2.31 15.93
N PRO A 120 8.49 1.01 15.73
CA PRO A 120 7.50 0.12 15.14
C PRO A 120 6.25 0.03 16.04
N GLY A 121 5.08 0.12 15.42
CA GLY A 121 3.80 -0.15 16.10
C GLY A 121 3.54 -1.66 16.27
N PRO A 122 2.45 -2.05 16.97
CA PRO A 122 2.16 -3.45 17.30
C PRO A 122 2.09 -4.39 16.09
N LEU A 123 1.55 -3.93 14.95
CA LEU A 123 1.46 -4.73 13.72
C LEU A 123 2.85 -5.02 13.11
N LEU A 124 3.76 -4.04 13.15
CA LEU A 124 5.13 -4.24 12.68
C LEU A 124 5.90 -5.15 13.63
N VAL A 125 5.72 -4.99 14.95
CA VAL A 125 6.34 -5.87 15.95
C VAL A 125 5.87 -7.31 15.79
N ALA A 126 4.55 -7.53 15.64
CA ALA A 126 3.99 -8.87 15.44
C ALA A 126 4.51 -9.54 14.15
N MET A 127 4.82 -8.77 13.11
CA MET A 127 5.34 -9.27 11.85
C MET A 127 6.83 -9.65 11.93
N PHE A 128 7.64 -8.78 12.51
CA PHE A 128 9.09 -8.97 12.58
C PHE A 128 9.55 -9.77 13.79
N GLY A 129 8.68 -10.05 14.78
CA GLY A 129 9.05 -10.63 16.07
C GLY A 129 9.82 -9.64 16.96
N GLU A 130 9.71 -9.79 18.28
CA GLU A 130 10.39 -8.90 19.25
C GLU A 130 11.93 -8.97 19.12
N ASP A 131 12.48 -10.11 18.71
CA ASP A 131 13.92 -10.39 18.65
C ASP A 131 14.51 -10.44 17.23
N THR A 132 13.69 -10.26 16.19
CA THR A 132 14.10 -10.49 14.78
C THR A 132 13.99 -9.27 13.88
N ALA A 133 13.70 -8.09 14.44
CA ALA A 133 13.79 -6.84 13.69
C ALA A 133 15.26 -6.56 13.31
N PRO A 134 15.61 -6.48 12.02
CA PRO A 134 16.93 -6.01 11.61
C PRO A 134 17.15 -4.59 12.15
N PRO A 135 18.39 -4.11 12.31
CA PRO A 135 18.68 -2.72 12.63
C PRO A 135 18.36 -1.84 11.40
N ILE A 136 17.08 -1.72 11.08
CA ILE A 136 16.54 -0.83 10.07
C ILE A 136 16.60 0.58 10.66
N ASP A 137 17.08 1.54 9.87
CA ASP A 137 17.03 2.96 10.26
C ASP A 137 15.58 3.30 10.66
N PRO A 138 15.30 3.75 11.90
CA PRO A 138 13.92 3.97 12.33
C PRO A 138 13.18 5.04 11.52
N ALA A 139 13.89 5.85 10.71
CA ALA A 139 13.27 6.76 9.76
C ALA A 139 12.56 6.02 8.60
N ILE A 140 13.02 4.81 8.23
CA ILE A 140 12.45 4.00 7.13
C ILE A 140 10.99 3.66 7.37
N ILE A 141 10.60 3.41 8.62
CA ILE A 141 9.20 3.13 8.97
C ILE A 141 8.33 4.34 8.63
N GLY A 142 8.72 5.53 9.09
CA GLY A 142 7.99 6.76 8.81
C GLY A 142 7.91 7.07 7.32
N ILE A 143 9.01 6.83 6.58
CA ILE A 143 9.08 7.04 5.13
C ILE A 143 8.14 6.10 4.38
N GLY A 144 8.17 4.80 4.69
CA GLY A 144 7.31 3.81 4.04
C GLY A 144 5.82 4.06 4.29
N ILE A 145 5.45 4.36 5.54
CA ILE A 145 4.07 4.70 5.89
C ILE A 145 3.63 6.01 5.23
N PHE A 146 4.49 7.03 5.16
CA PHE A 146 4.21 8.26 4.43
C PHE A 146 3.97 8.00 2.94
N ALA A 147 4.84 7.21 2.30
CA ALA A 147 4.69 6.88 0.89
C ALA A 147 3.35 6.20 0.63
N TRP A 148 3.02 5.17 1.42
CA TRP A 148 1.75 4.46 1.26
C TRP A 148 0.52 5.34 1.54
N ALA A 149 0.57 6.18 2.58
CA ALA A 149 -0.50 7.13 2.88
C ALA A 149 -0.70 8.15 1.75
N SER A 150 0.39 8.62 1.13
CA SER A 150 0.36 9.56 0.00
C SER A 150 -0.23 8.93 -1.24
N ILE A 151 0.13 7.68 -1.55
CA ILE A 151 -0.44 6.94 -2.68
C ILE A 151 -1.92 6.66 -2.43
N THR A 152 -2.28 6.09 -1.28
CA THR A 152 -3.68 5.75 -0.95
C THR A 152 -4.57 6.98 -0.95
N GLY A 153 -4.09 8.12 -0.44
CA GLY A 153 -4.83 9.39 -0.46
C GLY A 153 -5.10 9.90 -1.88
N TYR A 154 -4.12 9.80 -2.78
CA TYR A 154 -4.32 10.12 -4.19
C TYR A 154 -5.36 9.20 -4.82
N LEU A 155 -5.21 7.87 -4.63
CA LEU A 155 -6.14 6.87 -5.16
C LEU A 155 -7.57 7.09 -4.64
N ALA A 156 -7.73 7.45 -3.36
CA ALA A 156 -9.04 7.80 -2.81
C ALA A 156 -9.65 9.04 -3.47
N GLY A 157 -8.84 10.08 -3.71
CA GLY A 157 -9.28 11.28 -4.43
C GLY A 157 -9.65 11.00 -5.89
N GLU A 158 -9.01 10.03 -6.52
CA GLU A 158 -9.29 9.61 -7.89
C GLU A 158 -10.49 8.67 -8.00
N VAL A 159 -10.60 7.66 -7.14
CA VAL A 159 -11.67 6.65 -7.19
C VAL A 159 -12.99 7.16 -6.62
N PHE A 160 -12.96 7.95 -5.53
CA PHE A 160 -14.17 8.44 -4.87
C PHE A 160 -14.47 9.92 -5.14
N GLY A 161 -13.46 10.68 -5.57
CA GLY A 161 -13.56 12.12 -5.77
C GLY A 161 -13.74 12.51 -7.23
N SER A 162 -13.64 13.81 -7.48
CA SER A 162 -13.72 14.40 -8.82
C SER A 162 -12.33 14.69 -9.41
N LEU A 163 -11.26 14.03 -8.94
CA LEU A 163 -9.90 14.34 -9.37
C LEU A 163 -9.73 14.17 -10.88
N GLY A 164 -10.36 13.13 -11.46
CA GLY A 164 -10.41 12.93 -12.92
C GLY A 164 -11.15 14.02 -13.69
N ASP A 165 -12.08 14.74 -13.03
CA ASP A 165 -12.79 15.88 -13.64
C ASP A 165 -12.02 17.21 -13.50
N LEU A 166 -11.03 17.26 -12.61
CA LEU A 166 -10.25 18.47 -12.35
C LEU A 166 -9.03 18.61 -13.28
N VAL A 167 -8.57 17.51 -13.88
CA VAL A 167 -7.32 17.46 -14.63
C VAL A 167 -7.50 16.63 -15.89
N ALA A 168 -7.07 17.17 -17.04
CA ALA A 168 -7.25 16.51 -18.34
C ALA A 168 -6.42 15.24 -18.53
N ASP A 169 -5.28 15.13 -17.83
CA ASP A 169 -4.37 13.98 -17.90
C ASP A 169 -4.04 13.48 -16.49
N SER A 170 -4.93 12.64 -15.95
CA SER A 170 -4.76 12.03 -14.62
C SER A 170 -3.58 11.04 -14.58
N ASP A 171 -3.24 10.42 -15.71
CA ASP A 171 -2.12 9.49 -15.81
C ASP A 171 -0.79 10.23 -15.60
N ALA A 172 -0.57 11.33 -16.32
CA ALA A 172 0.62 12.16 -16.17
C ALA A 172 0.72 12.72 -14.73
N LEU A 173 -0.39 13.21 -14.18
CA LEU A 173 -0.39 13.73 -12.81
C LEU A 173 -0.07 12.63 -11.77
N TYR A 174 -0.53 11.40 -11.98
CA TYR A 174 -0.19 10.30 -11.08
C TYR A 174 1.28 9.93 -11.16
N HIS A 175 1.88 9.95 -12.36
CA HIS A 175 3.31 9.76 -12.54
C HIS A 175 4.13 10.82 -11.76
N ASP A 176 3.77 12.10 -11.89
CA ASP A 176 4.41 13.20 -11.15
C ASP A 176 4.26 13.05 -9.62
N HIS A 177 3.08 12.59 -9.17
CA HIS A 177 2.84 12.30 -7.75
C HIS A 177 3.73 11.16 -7.24
N VAL A 178 3.86 10.08 -8.00
CA VAL A 178 4.75 8.96 -7.66
C VAL A 178 6.20 9.43 -7.60
N ASP A 179 6.67 10.24 -8.55
CA ASP A 179 8.04 10.79 -8.52
C ASP A 179 8.27 11.71 -7.31
N THR A 180 7.26 12.50 -6.93
CA THR A 180 7.29 13.32 -5.71
C THR A 180 7.38 12.45 -4.45
N VAL A 181 6.63 11.35 -4.40
CA VAL A 181 6.70 10.36 -3.31
C VAL A 181 8.09 9.74 -3.24
N LEU A 182 8.69 9.33 -4.36
CA LEU A 182 10.04 8.77 -4.39
C LEU A 182 11.10 9.77 -3.92
N CYS A 183 10.98 11.05 -4.30
CA CYS A 183 11.83 12.10 -3.74
C CYS A 183 11.68 12.19 -2.21
N GLY A 184 10.43 12.10 -1.71
CA GLY A 184 10.12 12.02 -0.27
C GLY A 184 10.70 10.78 0.42
N MET A 185 10.93 9.70 -0.34
CA MET A 185 11.61 8.48 0.10
C MET A 185 13.14 8.57 0.03
N GLY A 186 13.69 9.71 -0.42
CA GLY A 186 15.14 9.96 -0.42
C GLY A 186 15.86 9.54 -1.69
N PHE A 187 15.13 9.21 -2.77
CA PHE A 187 15.71 9.09 -4.12
C PHE A 187 16.13 10.48 -4.62
N ALA A 188 17.10 10.53 -5.53
CA ALA A 188 17.41 11.76 -6.25
C ALA A 188 16.22 12.13 -7.15
N GLY A 189 15.83 13.41 -7.15
CA GLY A 189 14.89 13.92 -8.15
C GLY A 189 15.51 13.78 -9.54
N THR A 190 14.74 13.22 -10.47
CA THR A 190 15.06 13.19 -11.90
C THR A 190 14.89 14.58 -12.51
#